data_AF-A0A7C8L0Z0-F1
#
_entry.id   AF-A0A7C8L0Z0-F1
#
_cell.length_a   1.000
_cell.length_b   1.000
_cell.length_c   1.000
_cell.angle_alpha   90.00
_cell.angle_beta   90.00
_cell.angle_gamma   90.00
#
_symmetry.space_group_name_H-M   'P 1'
#
loop_
_entity.id
_entity.type
_entity.pdbx_description
1 polymer ?
#
loop_
_entity_poly.entity_id
_entity_poly.type
_entity_poly.pdbx_seq_one_letter_code
_entity_poly.pdbx_strand_id
1 'polypeptide(L)'
;MDNIESMKDMYTTKELASFLKVSEQTVYSLVKREEIEPVNKEDWTIDGTYFFSTETAERLKQYYTKPGLTNKDVAERLNISLSTAQKLVKAGEIPSFTATYLGRDITFVNEEDLINYEEKHKRERKIPFYDKETQTYMFQSFTHSATGELARIIEISNHDKKVIGITERGTKLHYETLMEQGYQPSYKLDNKKSINKRGFAVFRLLNPAQLNSIVYQLIEKLIYTVGVQNCRINLKEDTIELSVKPIQLPLNQWNDEEIQLLKQSIIKGKIVERHQGILLDSDEVTIHTVIPTELKKQVQLLAKSQNVKIEEFVQQAISNYIDQIKNEDIRS
;
A
#
# COMPACT_ATOMS: atom_id res chain seq x y z
N MET A 1 -35.36 -44.17 27.17
CA MET A 1 -33.98 -43.75 27.49
C MET A 1 -33.45 -43.02 26.26
N ASP A 2 -34.27 -42.13 25.68
CA ASP A 2 -34.22 -41.85 24.23
C ASP A 2 -33.91 -40.37 23.92
N ASN A 3 -33.56 -39.58 24.93
CA ASN A 3 -33.38 -38.13 24.80
C ASN A 3 -31.92 -37.65 24.96
N ILE A 4 -30.97 -38.57 25.20
CA ILE A 4 -29.56 -38.20 25.44
C ILE A 4 -28.73 -38.34 24.15
N GLU A 5 -29.21 -39.09 23.15
CA GLU A 5 -28.47 -39.33 21.91
C GLU A 5 -28.67 -38.24 20.84
N SER A 6 -29.68 -37.34 20.99
CA SER A 6 -29.93 -36.22 20.06
C SER A 6 -29.17 -34.93 20.39
N MET A 7 -28.53 -34.82 21.57
CA MET A 7 -27.82 -33.61 21.99
C MET A 7 -26.44 -33.43 21.36
N LYS A 8 -25.95 -34.41 20.59
CA LYS A 8 -24.59 -34.40 20.03
C LYS A 8 -24.44 -33.56 18.75
N ASP A 9 -25.55 -33.16 18.14
CA ASP A 9 -25.61 -32.40 16.88
C ASP A 9 -26.27 -31.01 17.03
N MET A 10 -26.26 -30.44 18.24
CA MET A 10 -26.87 -29.14 18.53
C MET A 10 -25.82 -28.04 18.70
N TYR A 11 -26.17 -26.82 18.28
CA TYR A 11 -25.36 -25.63 18.50
C TYR A 11 -25.83 -24.89 19.74
N THR A 12 -24.92 -24.58 20.65
CA THR A 12 -25.16 -23.56 21.69
C THR A 12 -25.27 -22.17 21.06
N THR A 13 -25.81 -21.17 21.77
CA THR A 13 -25.84 -19.76 21.33
C THR A 13 -24.48 -19.27 20.83
N LYS A 14 -23.41 -19.63 21.53
CA LYS A 14 -22.04 -19.22 21.21
C LYS A 14 -21.51 -19.90 19.96
N GLU A 15 -21.78 -21.19 19.80
CA GLU A 15 -21.38 -21.95 18.61
C GLU A 15 -22.17 -21.50 17.38
N LEU A 16 -23.47 -21.23 17.53
CA LEU A 16 -24.30 -20.69 16.46
C LEU A 16 -23.84 -19.29 16.04
N ALA A 17 -23.53 -18.41 17.00
CA ALA A 17 -22.98 -17.08 16.71
C ALA A 17 -21.66 -17.17 15.92
N SER A 18 -20.76 -18.06 16.34
CA SER A 18 -19.49 -18.32 15.66
C SER A 18 -19.70 -18.89 14.26
N PHE A 19 -20.62 -19.84 14.11
CA PHE A 19 -20.96 -20.50 12.84
C PHE A 19 -21.53 -19.51 11.81
N LEU A 20 -22.37 -18.56 12.27
CA LEU A 20 -22.98 -17.52 11.44
C LEU A 20 -22.10 -16.27 11.28
N LYS A 21 -20.95 -16.20 11.98
CA LYS A 21 -20.08 -15.02 12.07
C LYS A 21 -20.82 -13.74 12.53
N VAL A 22 -21.72 -13.89 13.50
CA VAL A 22 -22.47 -12.78 14.14
C VAL A 22 -22.19 -12.72 15.64
N SER A 23 -22.66 -11.68 16.32
CA SER A 23 -22.55 -11.61 17.78
C SER A 23 -23.60 -12.50 18.46
N GLU A 24 -23.30 -13.01 19.67
CA GLU A 24 -24.27 -13.75 20.49
C GLU A 24 -25.55 -12.95 20.74
N GLN A 25 -25.44 -11.62 20.90
CA GLN A 25 -26.59 -10.71 21.02
C GLN A 25 -27.53 -10.77 19.81
N THR A 26 -26.99 -10.97 18.61
CA THR A 26 -27.79 -11.12 17.39
C THR A 26 -28.63 -12.39 17.47
N VAL A 27 -28.05 -13.48 17.95
CA VAL A 27 -28.76 -14.76 18.16
C VAL A 27 -29.87 -14.60 19.22
N TYR A 28 -29.58 -13.97 20.36
CA TYR A 28 -30.60 -13.65 21.37
C TYR A 28 -31.74 -12.78 20.81
N SER A 29 -31.41 -11.81 19.95
CA SER A 29 -32.41 -10.95 19.30
C SER A 29 -33.30 -11.71 18.32
N LEU A 30 -32.77 -12.73 17.62
CA LEU A 30 -33.56 -13.59 16.73
C LEU A 30 -34.56 -14.44 17.53
N VAL A 31 -34.12 -15.01 18.67
CA VAL A 31 -35.02 -15.75 19.59
C VAL A 31 -36.12 -14.84 20.13
N LYS A 32 -35.77 -13.63 20.59
CA LYS A 32 -36.73 -12.66 21.13
C LYS A 32 -37.77 -12.20 20.09
N ARG A 33 -37.41 -12.18 18.81
CA ARG A 33 -38.30 -11.85 17.69
C ARG A 33 -39.08 -13.05 17.16
N GLU A 34 -38.93 -14.22 17.78
CA GLU A 34 -39.56 -15.48 17.36
C GLU A 34 -39.18 -15.90 15.93
N GLU A 35 -38.05 -15.40 15.41
CA GLU A 35 -37.54 -15.75 14.08
C GLU A 35 -36.83 -17.12 14.09
N ILE A 36 -36.36 -17.55 15.27
CA ILE A 36 -35.74 -18.85 15.52
C ILE A 36 -36.21 -19.39 16.88
N GLU A 37 -36.41 -20.69 16.98
CA GLU A 37 -36.89 -21.33 18.21
C GLU A 37 -35.82 -22.28 18.78
N PRO A 38 -35.36 -22.04 20.02
CA PRO A 38 -34.41 -22.93 20.67
C PRO A 38 -35.11 -24.20 21.18
N VAL A 39 -34.40 -25.32 21.15
CA VAL A 39 -34.91 -26.64 21.55
C VAL A 39 -35.29 -26.66 23.03
N ASN A 40 -34.54 -25.94 23.87
CA ASN A 40 -34.74 -25.83 25.32
C ASN A 40 -35.38 -24.50 25.74
N LYS A 41 -36.32 -23.95 24.95
CA LYS A 41 -36.93 -22.63 25.17
C LYS A 41 -37.49 -22.41 26.59
N GLU A 42 -38.03 -23.44 27.22
CA GLU A 42 -38.62 -23.33 28.57
C GLU A 42 -37.58 -23.56 29.68
N ASP A 43 -36.56 -24.37 29.42
CA ASP A 43 -35.58 -24.84 30.42
C ASP A 43 -34.19 -24.20 30.29
N TRP A 44 -34.00 -23.23 29.38
CA TRP A 44 -32.70 -22.61 29.10
C TRP A 44 -32.03 -21.97 30.32
N THR A 45 -32.80 -21.58 31.35
CA THR A 45 -32.27 -21.02 32.60
C THR A 45 -31.59 -22.07 33.48
N ILE A 46 -31.98 -23.34 33.32
CA ILE A 46 -31.37 -24.49 33.99
C ILE A 46 -30.05 -24.84 33.29
N ASP A 47 -30.04 -24.84 31.96
CA ASP A 47 -28.86 -25.18 31.13
C ASP A 47 -27.87 -24.02 30.96
N GLY A 48 -28.28 -22.78 31.27
CA GLY A 48 -27.48 -21.57 31.15
C GLY A 48 -27.27 -21.06 29.70
N THR A 49 -27.83 -21.72 28.68
CA THR A 49 -27.76 -21.30 27.28
C THR A 49 -28.89 -21.90 26.43
N TYR A 50 -29.07 -21.38 25.22
CA TYR A 50 -30.01 -21.94 24.25
C TYR A 50 -29.32 -22.98 23.36
N PHE A 51 -30.03 -24.06 23.05
CA PHE A 51 -29.63 -25.06 22.06
C PHE A 51 -30.45 -24.92 20.77
N PHE A 52 -29.77 -25.03 19.63
CA PHE A 52 -30.37 -24.92 18.30
C PHE A 52 -30.04 -26.15 17.47
N SER A 53 -31.03 -26.64 16.71
CA SER A 53 -30.83 -27.75 15.78
C SER A 53 -29.91 -27.36 14.62
N THR A 54 -29.21 -28.35 14.05
CA THR A 54 -28.38 -28.19 12.85
C THR A 54 -29.17 -27.57 11.69
N GLU A 55 -30.41 -28.01 11.47
CA GLU A 55 -31.30 -27.49 10.42
C GLU A 55 -31.53 -25.98 10.57
N THR A 56 -31.78 -25.52 11.80
CA THR A 56 -31.94 -24.09 12.10
C THR A 56 -30.65 -23.32 11.80
N ALA A 57 -29.50 -23.88 12.17
CA ALA A 57 -28.19 -23.28 11.93
C ALA A 57 -27.89 -23.17 10.42
N GLU A 58 -28.17 -24.21 9.63
CA GLU A 58 -27.96 -24.23 8.19
C GLU A 58 -28.87 -23.25 7.44
N ARG A 59 -30.15 -23.19 7.81
CA ARG A 59 -31.11 -22.21 7.27
C ARG A 59 -30.64 -20.78 7.51
N LEU A 60 -30.16 -20.49 8.72
CA LEU A 60 -29.60 -19.17 9.05
C LEU A 60 -28.31 -18.89 8.29
N LYS A 61 -27.44 -19.88 8.13
CA LYS A 61 -26.17 -19.71 7.43
C LYS A 61 -26.38 -19.26 5.99
N GLN A 62 -27.38 -19.77 5.29
CA GLN A 62 -27.71 -19.30 3.94
C GLN A 62 -28.05 -17.81 3.91
N TYR A 63 -28.76 -17.30 4.93
CA TYR A 63 -29.19 -15.90 4.99
C TYR A 63 -28.07 -14.94 5.43
N TYR A 64 -27.16 -15.41 6.28
CA TYR A 64 -26.05 -14.62 6.82
C TYR A 64 -24.73 -14.78 6.03
N THR A 65 -24.70 -15.67 5.03
CA THR A 65 -23.55 -15.78 4.13
C THR A 65 -23.50 -14.57 3.20
N LYS A 66 -22.44 -13.79 3.34
CA LYS A 66 -22.20 -12.59 2.55
C LYS A 66 -21.91 -13.00 1.07
N PRO A 67 -22.68 -12.51 0.08
CA PRO A 67 -22.53 -12.93 -1.32
C PRO A 67 -21.20 -12.54 -1.97
N GLY A 68 -20.55 -11.48 -1.49
CA GLY A 68 -19.27 -10.99 -2.01
C GLY A 68 -18.71 -9.85 -1.17
N LEU A 69 -17.72 -9.14 -1.71
CA LEU A 69 -17.10 -7.99 -1.06
C LEU A 69 -17.95 -6.74 -1.26
N THR A 70 -18.25 -6.01 -0.20
CA THR A 70 -18.94 -4.72 -0.30
C THR A 70 -17.95 -3.62 -0.70
N ASN A 71 -18.46 -2.46 -1.10
CA ASN A 71 -17.64 -1.26 -1.34
C ASN A 71 -16.72 -0.90 -0.16
N LYS A 72 -17.10 -1.24 1.08
CA LYS A 72 -16.25 -1.04 2.26
C LYS A 72 -15.05 -2.00 2.27
N ASP A 73 -15.28 -3.28 2.01
CA ASP A 73 -14.19 -4.26 1.94
C ASP A 73 -13.24 -3.98 0.77
N VAL A 74 -13.80 -3.52 -0.37
CA VAL A 74 -13.00 -3.05 -1.51
C VAL A 74 -12.14 -1.84 -1.12
N ALA A 75 -12.69 -0.88 -0.39
CA ALA A 75 -11.95 0.30 0.08
C ALA A 75 -10.80 -0.08 1.02
N GLU A 76 -11.04 -1.00 1.97
CA GLU A 76 -10.04 -1.50 2.89
C GLU A 76 -8.94 -2.27 2.15
N ARG A 77 -9.30 -3.17 1.24
CA ARG A 77 -8.33 -3.98 0.47
C ARG A 77 -7.44 -3.14 -0.46
N LEU A 78 -8.03 -2.15 -1.11
CA LEU A 78 -7.30 -1.24 -2.00
C LEU A 78 -6.62 -0.09 -1.24
N ASN A 79 -6.84 0.04 0.07
CA ASN A 79 -6.38 1.17 0.90
C ASN A 79 -6.75 2.54 0.29
N ILE A 80 -8.03 2.70 -0.08
CA ILE A 80 -8.59 3.92 -0.65
C ILE A 80 -9.81 4.39 0.15
N SER A 81 -10.27 5.62 -0.08
CA SER A 81 -11.51 6.09 0.53
C SER A 81 -12.73 5.31 0.01
N LEU A 82 -13.74 5.12 0.87
CA LEU A 82 -15.02 4.50 0.48
C LEU A 82 -15.66 5.20 -0.73
N SER A 83 -15.57 6.53 -0.79
CA SER A 83 -16.07 7.32 -1.92
C SER A 83 -15.34 7.02 -3.23
N THR A 84 -14.06 6.66 -3.17
CA THR A 84 -13.28 6.25 -4.34
C THR A 84 -13.65 4.84 -4.76
N ALA A 85 -13.76 3.90 -3.81
CA ALA A 85 -14.23 2.54 -4.09
C ALA A 85 -15.61 2.54 -4.76
N GLN A 86 -16.56 3.33 -4.22
CA GLN A 86 -17.88 3.51 -4.82
C GLN A 86 -17.82 4.05 -6.25
N LYS A 87 -16.93 5.01 -6.53
CA LYS A 87 -16.75 5.56 -7.88
C LYS A 87 -16.21 4.51 -8.84
N LEU A 88 -15.21 3.73 -8.44
CA LEU A 88 -14.61 2.67 -9.27
C LEU A 88 -15.65 1.61 -9.65
N VAL A 89 -16.41 1.16 -8.65
CA VAL A 89 -17.50 0.18 -8.84
C VAL A 89 -18.61 0.76 -9.73
N LYS A 90 -19.05 2.00 -9.47
CA LYS A 90 -20.11 2.66 -10.26
C LYS A 90 -19.69 2.97 -11.69
N ALA A 91 -18.41 3.26 -11.92
CA ALA A 91 -17.85 3.51 -13.25
C ALA A 91 -17.64 2.22 -14.06
N GLY A 92 -17.83 1.04 -13.45
CA GLY A 92 -17.58 -0.26 -14.08
C GLY A 92 -16.09 -0.59 -14.20
N GLU A 93 -15.21 0.11 -13.49
CA GLU A 93 -13.78 -0.21 -13.46
C GLU A 93 -13.49 -1.49 -12.68
N ILE A 94 -14.32 -1.80 -11.68
CA ILE A 94 -14.36 -3.07 -10.96
C ILE A 94 -15.74 -3.69 -11.21
N PRO A 95 -15.82 -4.89 -11.83
CA PRO A 95 -17.09 -5.60 -12.00
C PRO A 95 -17.82 -5.77 -10.67
N SER A 96 -19.14 -5.56 -10.70
CA SER A 96 -19.99 -5.68 -9.52
C SER A 96 -21.34 -6.26 -9.85
N PHE A 97 -22.01 -6.80 -8.84
CA PHE A 97 -23.35 -7.35 -8.93
C PHE A 97 -24.18 -6.88 -7.74
N THR A 98 -25.50 -6.85 -7.90
CA THR A 98 -26.43 -6.54 -6.81
C THR A 98 -27.02 -7.83 -6.29
N ALA A 99 -26.97 -8.02 -4.97
CA ALA A 99 -27.61 -9.13 -4.29
C ALA A 99 -28.32 -8.65 -3.03
N THR A 100 -29.42 -9.31 -2.68
CA THR A 100 -30.12 -9.05 -1.43
C THR A 100 -29.34 -9.69 -0.28
N TYR A 101 -28.96 -8.88 0.71
CA TYR A 101 -28.30 -9.33 1.93
C TYR A 101 -28.94 -8.64 3.13
N LEU A 102 -29.41 -9.43 4.10
CA LEU A 102 -30.17 -8.95 5.26
C LEU A 102 -31.39 -8.07 4.87
N GLY A 103 -32.10 -8.48 3.82
CA GLY A 103 -33.31 -7.80 3.33
C GLY A 103 -33.05 -6.47 2.61
N ARG A 104 -31.80 -6.16 2.24
CA ARG A 104 -31.43 -4.97 1.47
C ARG A 104 -30.64 -5.34 0.23
N ASP A 105 -30.95 -4.67 -0.88
CA ASP A 105 -30.16 -4.80 -2.10
C ASP A 105 -28.86 -4.03 -1.96
N ILE A 106 -27.75 -4.76 -1.94
CA ILE A 106 -26.41 -4.23 -1.75
C ILE A 106 -25.57 -4.56 -2.98
N THR A 107 -24.68 -3.64 -3.36
CA THR A 107 -23.69 -3.88 -4.40
C THR A 107 -22.49 -4.63 -3.83
N PHE A 108 -22.16 -5.74 -4.48
CA PHE A 108 -21.05 -6.62 -4.16
C PHE A 108 -20.07 -6.73 -5.33
N VAL A 109 -18.84 -7.10 -5.01
CA VAL A 109 -17.73 -7.33 -5.91
C VAL A 109 -17.21 -8.74 -5.65
N ASN A 110 -16.95 -9.51 -6.70
CA ASN A 110 -16.31 -10.82 -6.54
C ASN A 110 -14.85 -10.65 -6.12
N GLU A 111 -14.35 -11.58 -5.33
CA GLU A 111 -12.95 -11.54 -4.89
C GLU A 111 -11.97 -11.64 -6.08
N GLU A 112 -12.27 -12.49 -7.05
CA GLU A 112 -11.46 -12.63 -8.28
C GLU A 112 -11.40 -11.34 -9.10
N ASP A 113 -12.52 -10.63 -9.24
CA ASP A 113 -12.60 -9.36 -9.97
C ASP A 113 -11.76 -8.27 -9.29
N LEU A 114 -11.74 -8.26 -7.96
CA LEU A 114 -10.90 -7.35 -7.19
C LEU A 114 -9.42 -7.70 -7.33
N ILE A 115 -9.05 -8.99 -7.29
CA ILE A 115 -7.68 -9.44 -7.52
C ILE A 115 -7.21 -9.04 -8.94
N ASN A 116 -8.03 -9.30 -9.95
CA ASN A 116 -7.74 -8.92 -11.34
C ASN A 116 -7.57 -7.40 -11.48
N TYR A 117 -8.39 -6.62 -10.78
CA TYR A 117 -8.24 -5.17 -10.74
C TYR A 117 -6.92 -4.78 -10.06
N GLU A 118 -6.55 -5.41 -8.94
CA GLU A 118 -5.28 -5.19 -8.24
C GLU A 118 -4.07 -5.51 -9.12
N GLU A 119 -4.11 -6.61 -9.86
CA GLU A 119 -3.02 -7.01 -10.77
C GLU A 119 -2.90 -6.07 -11.98
N LYS A 120 -4.03 -5.77 -12.63
CA LYS A 120 -4.08 -4.87 -13.80
C LYS A 120 -3.73 -3.42 -13.43
N HIS A 121 -4.05 -3.02 -12.20
CA HIS A 121 -3.77 -1.70 -11.66
C HIS A 121 -2.74 -1.75 -10.54
N LYS A 122 -1.74 -2.67 -10.63
CA LYS A 122 -0.43 -2.52 -9.99
C LYS A 122 0.29 -1.28 -10.54
N ARG A 123 -0.34 -0.10 -10.43
CA ARG A 123 0.40 1.14 -10.26
C ARG A 123 1.24 0.90 -9.03
N GLU A 124 2.56 1.00 -9.15
CA GLU A 124 3.48 1.06 -8.01
C GLU A 124 2.83 1.97 -6.97
N ARG A 125 2.23 1.38 -5.93
CA ARG A 125 1.47 2.13 -4.93
C ARG A 125 2.49 3.10 -4.38
N LYS A 126 2.26 4.41 -4.57
CA LYS A 126 3.13 5.44 -4.00
C LYS A 126 2.93 5.40 -2.49
N ILE A 127 3.66 4.49 -1.84
CA ILE A 127 3.68 4.39 -0.39
C ILE A 127 4.21 5.73 0.10
N PRO A 128 3.48 6.44 0.96
CA PRO A 128 4.03 7.63 1.56
C PRO A 128 5.25 7.24 2.37
N PHE A 129 6.38 7.91 2.09
CA PHE A 129 7.64 7.62 2.76
C PHE A 129 8.04 8.74 3.71
N TYR A 130 7.21 9.75 3.90
CA TYR A 130 7.45 10.87 4.80
C TYR A 130 6.15 11.31 5.44
N ASP A 131 6.17 11.39 6.77
CA ASP A 131 5.11 11.97 7.58
C ASP A 131 5.52 13.38 8.06
N LYS A 132 4.64 14.36 7.83
CA LYS A 132 4.92 15.76 8.16
C LYS A 132 4.68 16.10 9.63
N GLU A 133 3.83 15.34 10.30
CA GLU A 133 3.39 15.60 11.68
C GLU A 133 4.47 15.15 12.66
N THR A 134 4.96 13.92 12.50
CA THR A 134 6.08 13.36 13.25
C THR A 134 7.44 13.83 12.71
N GLN A 135 7.45 14.42 11.51
CA GLN A 135 8.65 14.72 10.73
C GLN A 135 9.55 13.48 10.52
N THR A 136 8.95 12.30 10.36
CA THR A 136 9.70 11.05 10.13
C THR A 136 9.58 10.55 8.71
N TYR A 137 10.59 9.78 8.27
CA TYR A 137 10.61 9.18 6.95
C TYR A 137 10.88 7.68 7.02
N MET A 138 10.55 6.99 5.94
CA MET A 138 10.76 5.56 5.77
C MET A 138 12.24 5.26 5.94
N PHE A 139 12.52 4.24 6.74
CA PHE A 139 13.85 3.83 7.13
C PHE A 139 14.63 4.83 8.00
N GLN A 140 14.01 5.85 8.58
CA GLN A 140 14.74 6.67 9.55
C GLN A 140 15.14 5.83 10.77
N SER A 141 16.40 5.95 11.20
CA SER A 141 16.93 5.29 12.39
C SER A 141 16.59 6.04 13.67
N PHE A 142 16.37 5.26 14.72
CA PHE A 142 16.12 5.67 16.09
C PHE A 142 17.02 4.87 17.01
N THR A 143 17.49 5.48 18.09
CA THR A 143 18.35 4.83 19.07
C THR A 143 17.75 4.97 20.45
N HIS A 144 17.67 3.89 21.20
CA HIS A 144 17.25 3.91 22.59
C HIS A 144 18.30 4.62 23.45
N SER A 145 17.89 5.67 24.15
CA SER A 145 18.80 6.53 24.93
C SER A 145 19.62 5.79 26.01
N ALA A 146 19.00 4.83 26.72
CA ALA A 146 19.70 4.04 27.74
C ALA A 146 20.48 2.81 27.22
N THR A 147 19.93 2.04 26.27
CA THR A 147 20.52 0.75 25.85
C THR A 147 21.33 0.83 24.57
N GLY A 148 21.17 1.90 23.78
CA GLY A 148 21.73 1.98 22.43
C GLY A 148 21.02 1.10 21.39
N GLU A 149 19.92 0.43 21.75
CA GLU A 149 19.16 -0.44 20.84
C GLU A 149 18.66 0.36 19.63
N LEU A 150 18.86 -0.19 18.43
CA LEU A 150 18.41 0.43 17.19
C LEU A 150 16.93 0.12 16.94
N ALA A 151 16.21 1.10 16.45
CA ALA A 151 14.92 0.94 15.80
C ALA A 151 14.90 1.68 14.47
N ARG A 152 14.03 1.26 13.56
CA ARG A 152 13.91 1.87 12.23
C ARG A 152 12.46 1.96 11.79
N ILE A 153 12.06 3.08 11.18
CA ILE A 153 10.71 3.24 10.62
C ILE A 153 10.56 2.31 9.40
N ILE A 154 9.53 1.48 9.40
CA ILE A 154 9.25 0.51 8.31
C ILE A 154 7.89 0.72 7.65
N GLU A 155 7.03 1.53 8.24
CA GLU A 155 5.71 1.83 7.69
C GLU A 155 5.32 3.27 7.99
N ILE A 156 4.80 3.93 6.95
CA ILE A 156 4.16 5.24 7.05
C ILE A 156 2.86 5.14 6.25
N SER A 157 1.74 5.52 6.85
CA SER A 157 0.42 5.53 6.23
C SER A 157 -0.22 6.92 6.33
N ASN A 158 -0.57 7.49 5.18
CA ASN A 158 -1.26 8.79 5.10
C ASN A 158 -2.72 8.73 5.57
N HIS A 159 -3.37 7.56 5.48
CA HIS A 159 -4.80 7.42 5.75
C HIS A 159 -5.08 7.21 7.24
N ASP A 160 -4.26 6.39 7.88
CA ASP A 160 -4.43 6.04 9.30
C ASP A 160 -3.52 6.86 10.22
N LYS A 161 -2.69 7.77 9.66
CA LYS A 161 -1.61 8.47 10.38
C LYS A 161 -0.72 7.52 11.19
N LYS A 162 -0.55 6.29 10.70
CA LYS A 162 0.25 5.27 11.39
C LYS A 162 1.68 5.39 10.90
N VAL A 163 2.57 5.71 11.83
CA VAL A 163 4.01 5.56 11.67
C VAL A 163 4.43 4.39 12.57
N ILE A 164 5.03 3.36 11.98
CA ILE A 164 5.45 2.15 12.70
C ILE A 164 6.95 1.97 12.57
N GLY A 165 7.62 1.84 13.72
CA GLY A 165 9.00 1.41 13.82
C GLY A 165 9.12 -0.06 14.19
N ILE A 166 10.23 -0.68 13.81
CA ILE A 166 10.63 -2.00 14.29
C ILE A 166 11.94 -1.87 15.06
N THR A 167 12.05 -2.49 16.24
CA THR A 167 13.30 -2.54 17.01
C THR A 167 14.17 -3.72 16.58
N GLU A 168 15.44 -3.75 16.97
CA GLU A 168 16.35 -4.88 16.70
C GLU A 168 15.81 -6.24 17.18
N ARG A 169 14.94 -6.24 18.19
CA ARG A 169 14.26 -7.44 18.68
C ARG A 169 13.07 -7.88 17.82
N GLY A 170 12.75 -7.16 16.75
CA GLY A 170 11.62 -7.42 15.87
C GLY A 170 10.28 -6.90 16.36
N THR A 171 10.26 -6.15 17.48
CA THR A 171 9.03 -5.57 18.03
C THR A 171 8.58 -4.41 17.17
N LYS A 172 7.34 -4.47 16.65
CA LYS A 172 6.71 -3.36 15.93
C LYS A 172 6.01 -2.44 16.94
N LEU A 173 6.33 -1.14 16.87
CA LEU A 173 5.81 -0.12 17.77
C LEU A 173 5.30 1.07 16.97
N HIS A 174 4.19 1.65 17.43
CA HIS A 174 3.75 2.96 16.95
C HIS A 174 4.78 4.04 17.34
N TYR A 175 4.86 5.10 16.54
CA TYR A 175 5.81 6.20 16.77
C TYR A 175 5.71 6.77 18.18
N GLU A 176 4.50 6.99 18.70
CA GLU A 176 4.29 7.52 20.05
C GLU A 176 4.89 6.58 21.10
N THR A 177 4.59 5.29 21.02
CA THR A 177 5.13 4.26 21.92
C THR A 177 6.65 4.15 21.81
N LEU A 178 7.21 4.30 20.61
CA LEU A 178 8.64 4.28 20.37
C LEU A 178 9.32 5.44 21.12
N MET A 179 8.76 6.65 21.03
CA MET A 179 9.25 7.82 21.78
C MET A 179 9.08 7.66 23.30
N GLU A 180 7.93 7.14 23.77
CA GLU A 180 7.65 6.88 25.19
C GLU A 180 8.63 5.87 25.81
N GLN A 181 9.06 4.88 25.03
CA GLN A 181 10.08 3.90 25.43
C GLN A 181 11.51 4.46 25.44
N GLY A 182 11.69 5.76 25.16
CA GLY A 182 13.00 6.41 25.26
C GLY A 182 13.88 6.27 24.02
N TYR A 183 13.31 5.87 22.88
CA TYR A 183 13.97 5.97 21.58
C TYR A 183 13.95 7.41 21.07
N GLN A 184 15.02 7.81 20.41
CA GLN A 184 15.15 9.14 19.81
C GLN A 184 15.65 9.02 18.37
N PRO A 185 15.21 9.89 17.45
CA PRO A 185 15.74 9.91 16.10
C PRO A 185 17.26 10.07 16.14
N SER A 186 17.99 9.19 15.44
CA SER A 186 19.46 9.27 15.43
C SER A 186 19.96 10.53 14.70
N TYR A 187 19.11 11.11 13.85
CA TYR A 187 19.36 12.37 13.16
C TYR A 187 18.10 13.23 13.10
N LYS A 188 18.28 14.54 13.25
CA LYS A 188 17.22 15.51 12.99
C LYS A 188 17.21 15.87 11.51
N LEU A 189 16.04 15.87 10.90
CA LEU A 189 15.88 16.29 9.50
C LEU A 189 16.13 17.79 9.34
N ASP A 190 17.00 18.12 8.41
CA ASP A 190 17.17 19.49 7.92
C ASP A 190 16.18 19.78 6.78
N ASN A 191 15.58 20.97 6.82
CA ASN A 191 14.83 21.49 5.67
C ASN A 191 15.79 21.92 4.56
N LYS A 192 16.16 20.98 3.67
CA LYS A 192 16.87 21.31 2.42
C LYS A 192 15.94 22.03 1.45
N LYS A 193 16.47 22.67 0.40
CA LYS A 193 15.67 23.32 -0.65
C LYS A 193 15.16 22.32 -1.69
N SER A 194 14.00 22.59 -2.28
CA SER A 194 13.46 21.74 -3.35
C SER A 194 14.30 21.90 -4.63
N ILE A 195 14.63 20.80 -5.27
CA ILE A 195 15.40 20.76 -6.51
C ILE A 195 14.45 20.74 -7.70
N ASN A 196 14.51 21.81 -8.50
CA ASN A 196 13.63 21.98 -9.66
C ASN A 196 14.14 21.27 -10.93
N LYS A 197 15.34 20.69 -10.91
CA LYS A 197 15.88 19.94 -12.06
C LYS A 197 14.98 18.74 -12.36
N ARG A 198 14.65 18.53 -13.64
CA ARG A 198 13.78 17.45 -14.11
C ARG A 198 14.46 16.09 -14.00
N GLY A 199 13.64 15.04 -13.97
CA GLY A 199 14.08 13.66 -13.84
C GLY A 199 14.56 13.26 -12.45
N PHE A 200 15.06 12.03 -12.35
CA PHE A 200 15.59 11.38 -11.15
C PHE A 200 16.71 10.41 -11.55
N ALA A 201 17.74 10.29 -10.71
CA ALA A 201 18.55 9.08 -10.66
C ALA A 201 17.81 8.04 -9.81
N VAL A 202 17.73 6.80 -10.27
CA VAL A 202 17.01 5.73 -9.57
C VAL A 202 17.97 4.61 -9.22
N PHE A 203 17.98 4.25 -7.94
CA PHE A 203 18.78 3.19 -7.36
C PHE A 203 17.87 2.03 -6.97
N ARG A 204 18.27 0.80 -7.30
CA ARG A 204 17.63 -0.43 -6.83
C ARG A 204 18.56 -1.13 -5.86
N LEU A 205 18.10 -1.25 -4.63
CA LEU A 205 18.83 -1.85 -3.52
C LEU A 205 18.08 -3.09 -3.04
N LEU A 206 18.78 -4.12 -2.59
CA LEU A 206 18.13 -5.27 -1.96
C LEU A 206 17.53 -4.84 -0.63
N ASN A 207 16.33 -5.34 -0.32
CA ASN A 207 15.66 -5.09 0.95
C ASN A 207 16.33 -5.92 2.07
N PRO A 208 17.11 -5.31 2.98
CA PRO A 208 17.88 -6.07 3.95
C PRO A 208 17.01 -6.58 5.10
N ALA A 209 17.28 -7.81 5.54
CA ALA A 209 16.66 -8.37 6.74
C ALA A 209 17.16 -7.70 8.05
N GLN A 210 18.40 -7.22 8.07
CA GLN A 210 19.02 -6.61 9.25
C GLN A 210 18.87 -5.09 9.27
N LEU A 211 18.44 -4.53 10.40
CA LEU A 211 18.16 -3.08 10.55
C LEU A 211 19.42 -2.20 10.47
N ASN A 212 20.59 -2.76 10.78
CA ASN A 212 21.88 -2.07 10.74
C ASN A 212 22.58 -2.17 9.37
N SER A 213 21.93 -2.72 8.34
CA SER A 213 22.51 -2.91 7.01
C SER A 213 23.05 -1.61 6.40
N ILE A 214 24.16 -1.72 5.66
CA ILE A 214 24.75 -0.60 4.91
C ILE A 214 23.78 0.01 3.90
N VAL A 215 22.83 -0.77 3.36
CA VAL A 215 21.79 -0.27 2.44
C VAL A 215 20.90 0.76 3.12
N TYR A 216 20.48 0.46 4.35
CA TYR A 216 19.65 1.33 5.16
C TYR A 216 20.38 2.62 5.55
N GLN A 217 21.66 2.51 5.90
CA GLN A 217 22.52 3.66 6.18
C GLN A 217 22.72 4.53 4.93
N LEU A 218 22.92 3.91 3.76
CA LEU A 218 23.07 4.60 2.48
C LEU A 218 21.80 5.39 2.11
N ILE A 219 20.63 4.76 2.21
CA ILE A 219 19.34 5.41 1.94
C ILE A 219 19.16 6.62 2.86
N GLU A 220 19.40 6.43 4.16
CA GLU A 220 19.26 7.46 5.16
C GLU A 220 20.19 8.65 4.90
N LYS A 221 21.47 8.36 4.57
CA LYS A 221 22.46 9.36 4.21
C LYS A 221 22.08 10.13 2.95
N LEU A 222 21.59 9.46 1.90
CA LEU A 222 21.06 10.13 0.71
C LEU A 222 19.90 11.07 1.05
N ILE A 223 18.93 10.61 1.84
CA ILE A 223 17.77 11.42 2.22
C ILE A 223 18.21 12.62 3.07
N TYR A 224 19.15 12.43 3.99
CA TYR A 224 19.69 13.51 4.81
C TYR A 224 20.45 14.55 3.97
N THR A 225 21.31 14.11 3.04
CA THR A 225 22.09 15.00 2.17
C THR A 225 21.21 15.77 1.18
N VAL A 226 20.27 15.08 0.52
CA VAL A 226 19.47 15.65 -0.58
C VAL A 226 18.19 16.33 -0.05
N GLY A 227 17.68 15.87 1.08
CA GLY A 227 16.42 16.31 1.68
C GLY A 227 15.22 15.49 1.21
N VAL A 228 14.32 15.20 2.15
CA VAL A 228 13.18 14.29 1.95
C VAL A 228 12.33 14.63 0.72
N GLN A 229 12.00 15.89 0.49
CA GLN A 229 11.17 16.31 -0.67
C GLN A 229 11.79 16.05 -2.06
N ASN A 230 13.10 15.79 -2.10
CA ASN A 230 13.87 15.52 -3.32
C ASN A 230 14.06 14.02 -3.56
N CYS A 231 13.50 13.18 -2.70
CA CYS A 231 13.58 11.73 -2.77
C CYS A 231 12.19 11.11 -3.02
N ARG A 232 12.17 9.86 -3.48
CA ARG A 232 11.00 8.98 -3.48
C ARG A 232 11.46 7.56 -3.17
N ILE A 233 10.66 6.83 -2.42
CA ILE A 233 10.90 5.40 -2.15
C ILE A 233 9.72 4.61 -2.68
N ASN A 234 10.02 3.58 -3.46
CA ASN A 234 9.09 2.56 -3.87
C ASN A 234 9.58 1.22 -3.30
N LEU A 235 8.73 0.54 -2.53
CA LEU A 235 9.03 -0.79 -2.01
C LEU A 235 8.48 -1.84 -2.97
N LYS A 236 9.32 -2.80 -3.34
CA LYS A 236 8.97 -4.04 -4.03
C LYS A 236 9.28 -5.21 -3.07
N GLU A 237 8.83 -6.42 -3.40
CA GLU A 237 8.94 -7.59 -2.51
C GLU A 237 10.36 -7.76 -1.93
N ASP A 238 11.38 -7.78 -2.79
CA ASP A 238 12.78 -8.00 -2.37
C ASP A 238 13.69 -6.78 -2.55
N THR A 239 13.17 -5.66 -3.05
CA THR A 239 14.00 -4.50 -3.42
C THR A 239 13.39 -3.18 -3.01
N ILE A 240 14.26 -2.24 -2.67
CA ILE A 240 13.95 -0.85 -2.41
C ILE A 240 14.40 -0.04 -3.63
N GLU A 241 13.47 0.66 -4.26
CA GLU A 241 13.79 1.61 -5.33
C GLU A 241 13.77 3.04 -4.79
N LEU A 242 14.95 3.65 -4.73
CA LEU A 242 15.15 5.02 -4.26
C LEU A 242 15.36 5.94 -5.47
N SER A 243 14.45 6.88 -5.69
CA SER A 243 14.61 7.93 -6.70
C SER A 243 15.12 9.21 -6.04
N VAL A 244 16.18 9.80 -6.59
CA VAL A 244 16.83 11.00 -6.05
C VAL A 244 16.89 12.08 -7.13
N LYS A 245 16.51 13.31 -6.79
CA LYS A 245 16.63 14.45 -7.72
C LYS A 245 18.09 14.69 -8.11
N PRO A 246 18.37 15.12 -9.36
CA PRO A 246 19.73 15.43 -9.77
C PRO A 246 20.41 16.45 -8.85
N ILE A 247 21.55 16.07 -8.28
CA ILE A 247 22.27 16.86 -7.28
C ILE A 247 23.76 16.49 -7.29
N GLN A 248 24.59 17.44 -6.89
CA GLN A 248 26.00 17.17 -6.60
C GLN A 248 26.16 16.84 -5.12
N LEU A 249 26.63 15.63 -4.84
CA LEU A 249 26.99 15.16 -3.50
C LEU A 249 28.40 15.65 -3.12
N PRO A 250 28.62 16.21 -1.92
CA PRO A 250 29.93 16.69 -1.49
C PRO A 250 30.91 15.54 -1.26
N LEU A 251 32.08 15.52 -1.92
CA LEU A 251 33.07 14.43 -1.79
C LEU A 251 33.49 14.15 -0.34
N ASN A 252 33.63 15.19 0.49
CA ASN A 252 34.05 15.05 1.89
C ASN A 252 33.04 14.34 2.80
N GLN A 253 31.83 14.06 2.30
CA GLN A 253 30.80 13.37 3.07
C GLN A 253 30.61 11.91 2.66
N TRP A 254 31.25 11.43 1.58
CA TRP A 254 31.01 10.12 1.00
C TRP A 254 32.31 9.33 0.87
N ASN A 255 32.32 8.07 1.30
CA ASN A 255 33.48 7.19 1.18
C ASN A 255 33.42 6.30 -0.07
N ASP A 256 34.54 5.69 -0.43
CA ASP A 256 34.65 4.91 -1.67
C ASP A 256 33.70 3.70 -1.72
N GLU A 257 33.43 3.04 -0.58
CA GLU A 257 32.51 1.91 -0.49
C GLU A 257 31.05 2.33 -0.77
N GLU A 258 30.62 3.44 -0.19
CA GLU A 258 29.29 4.02 -0.43
C GLU A 258 29.13 4.45 -1.88
N ILE A 259 30.15 5.08 -2.45
CA ILE A 259 30.16 5.52 -3.85
C ILE A 259 30.07 4.30 -4.78
N GLN A 260 30.82 3.24 -4.47
CA GLN A 260 30.79 2.02 -5.23
C GLN A 260 29.42 1.33 -5.14
N LEU A 261 28.80 1.32 -3.96
CA LEU A 261 27.44 0.79 -3.79
C LEU A 261 26.40 1.60 -4.57
N LEU A 262 26.52 2.94 -4.63
CA LEU A 262 25.67 3.78 -5.51
C LEU A 262 25.86 3.41 -6.98
N LYS A 263 27.10 3.27 -7.44
CA LYS A 263 27.43 2.90 -8.83
C LYS A 263 26.88 1.52 -9.20
N GLN A 264 26.90 0.57 -8.27
CA GLN A 264 26.37 -0.78 -8.49
C GLN A 264 24.83 -0.85 -8.44
N SER A 265 24.18 0.07 -7.72
CA SER A 265 22.73 0.06 -7.53
C SER A 265 21.96 0.93 -8.51
N ILE A 266 22.61 1.82 -9.26
CA ILE A 266 21.92 2.70 -10.21
C ILE A 266 21.30 1.89 -11.37
N ILE A 267 20.00 2.09 -11.61
CA ILE A 267 19.25 1.46 -12.71
C ILE A 267 18.72 2.48 -13.73
N LYS A 268 18.68 3.76 -13.36
CA LYS A 268 18.26 4.87 -14.24
C LYS A 268 19.05 6.13 -13.88
N GLY A 269 19.44 6.90 -14.89
CA GLY A 269 20.30 8.07 -14.70
C GLY A 269 21.79 7.71 -14.73
N LYS A 270 22.62 8.62 -14.21
CA LYS A 270 24.08 8.47 -14.25
C LYS A 270 24.75 9.08 -13.02
N ILE A 271 25.90 8.51 -12.67
CA ILE A 271 26.81 9.03 -11.65
C ILE A 271 28.06 9.55 -12.36
N VAL A 272 28.40 10.81 -12.17
CA VAL A 272 29.56 11.45 -12.80
C VAL A 272 30.45 12.08 -11.75
N GLU A 273 31.71 11.64 -11.68
CA GLU A 273 32.71 12.27 -10.82
C GLU A 273 33.07 13.67 -11.34
N ARG A 274 33.10 14.66 -10.45
CA ARG A 274 33.44 16.06 -10.72
C ARG A 274 34.45 16.56 -9.68
N HIS A 275 35.17 17.63 -10.00
CA HIS A 275 36.22 18.18 -9.13
C HIS A 275 35.79 18.51 -7.69
N GLN A 276 34.49 18.75 -7.45
CA GLN A 276 33.95 19.14 -6.14
C GLN A 276 32.95 18.12 -5.57
N GLY A 277 32.78 16.95 -6.19
CA GLY A 277 31.72 16.05 -5.77
C GLY A 277 31.40 14.95 -6.76
N ILE A 278 30.36 14.21 -6.41
CA ILE A 278 29.75 13.22 -7.29
C ILE A 278 28.41 13.75 -7.75
N LEU A 279 28.25 13.92 -9.05
CA LEU A 279 26.99 14.35 -9.64
C LEU A 279 26.10 13.13 -9.86
N LEU A 280 24.96 13.10 -9.16
CA LEU A 280 23.83 12.26 -9.52
C LEU A 280 23.00 13.01 -10.56
N ASP A 281 22.77 12.41 -11.73
CA ASP A 281 21.98 13.03 -12.78
C ASP A 281 20.94 12.09 -13.38
N SER A 282 19.92 12.70 -13.97
CA SER A 282 18.92 12.00 -14.77
C SER A 282 19.47 11.73 -16.18
N ASP A 283 19.00 10.64 -16.78
CA ASP A 283 19.17 10.33 -18.21
C ASP A 283 18.12 11.02 -19.08
N GLU A 284 17.05 11.53 -18.48
CA GLU A 284 16.03 12.32 -19.16
C GLU A 284 16.57 13.69 -19.65
N VAL A 285 16.28 14.00 -20.93
CA VAL A 285 16.55 15.29 -21.55
C VAL A 285 15.23 15.95 -21.96
N THR A 286 15.12 17.27 -21.78
CA THR A 286 13.94 18.02 -22.24
C THR A 286 14.16 18.52 -23.66
N ILE A 287 13.23 18.20 -24.56
CA ILE A 287 13.19 18.73 -25.92
C ILE A 287 12.19 19.90 -25.93
N HIS A 288 12.67 21.11 -26.23
CA HIS A 288 11.80 22.28 -26.42
C HIS A 288 11.43 22.39 -27.90
N THR A 289 10.13 22.46 -28.20
CA THR A 289 9.62 22.63 -29.57
C THR A 289 8.41 23.55 -29.60
N VAL A 290 8.16 24.16 -30.76
CA VAL A 290 6.98 24.99 -31.04
C VAL A 290 6.06 24.20 -31.95
N ILE A 291 4.79 24.05 -31.57
CA ILE A 291 3.78 23.32 -32.34
C ILE A 291 2.55 24.19 -32.60
N PRO A 292 1.83 23.98 -33.71
CA PRO A 292 0.56 24.67 -33.97
C PRO A 292 -0.47 24.43 -32.86
N THR A 293 -1.30 25.43 -32.58
CA THR A 293 -2.36 25.36 -31.56
C THR A 293 -3.32 24.18 -31.79
N GLU A 294 -3.65 23.90 -33.05
CA GLU A 294 -4.58 22.83 -33.40
C GLU A 294 -3.97 21.45 -33.14
N LEU A 295 -2.68 21.26 -33.42
CA LEU A 295 -1.96 20.02 -33.10
C LEU A 295 -1.93 19.79 -31.59
N LYS A 296 -1.71 20.85 -30.79
CA LYS A 296 -1.74 20.75 -29.33
C LYS A 296 -3.11 20.24 -28.83
N LYS A 297 -4.22 20.74 -29.38
CA LYS A 297 -5.57 20.26 -29.00
C LYS A 297 -5.77 18.79 -29.35
N GLN A 298 -5.33 18.36 -30.54
CA GLN A 298 -5.42 16.96 -30.95
C GLN A 298 -4.64 16.04 -30.01
N VAL A 299 -3.40 16.42 -29.67
CA VAL A 299 -2.58 15.70 -28.68
C VAL A 299 -3.29 15.59 -27.33
N GLN A 300 -3.91 16.67 -26.85
CA GLN A 300 -4.65 16.66 -25.58
C GLN A 300 -5.85 15.71 -25.60
N LEU A 301 -6.61 15.70 -26.70
CA LEU A 301 -7.77 14.82 -26.87
C LEU A 301 -7.34 13.35 -26.94
N LEU A 302 -6.30 13.05 -27.73
CA LEU A 302 -5.79 11.69 -27.90
C LEU A 302 -5.20 11.15 -26.59
N ALA A 303 -4.39 11.94 -25.89
CA ALA A 303 -3.85 11.55 -24.57
C ALA A 303 -4.97 11.24 -23.57
N LYS A 304 -6.02 12.08 -23.54
CA LYS A 304 -7.20 11.86 -22.68
C LYS A 304 -7.96 10.59 -23.07
N SER A 305 -8.15 10.32 -24.36
CA SER A 305 -8.84 9.11 -24.84
C SER A 305 -8.09 7.81 -24.48
N GLN A 306 -6.76 7.89 -24.37
CA GLN A 306 -5.90 6.76 -24.00
C GLN A 306 -5.59 6.70 -22.50
N ASN A 307 -6.15 7.63 -21.70
CA ASN A 307 -5.90 7.75 -20.26
C ASN A 307 -4.41 7.89 -19.88
N VAL A 308 -3.61 8.53 -20.75
CA VAL A 308 -2.19 8.81 -20.52
C VAL A 308 -1.96 10.32 -20.38
N LYS A 309 -0.81 10.71 -19.81
CA LYS A 309 -0.43 12.12 -19.76
C LYS A 309 0.00 12.61 -21.14
N ILE A 310 -0.16 13.92 -21.39
CA ILE A 310 0.27 14.55 -22.65
C ILE A 310 1.76 14.28 -22.93
N GLU A 311 2.62 14.38 -21.91
CA GLU A 311 4.06 14.15 -22.07
C GLU A 311 4.37 12.69 -22.46
N GLU A 312 3.66 11.74 -21.84
CA GLU A 312 3.80 10.31 -22.11
C GLU A 312 3.31 9.95 -23.51
N PHE A 313 2.16 10.51 -23.91
CA PHE A 313 1.65 10.38 -25.27
C PHE A 313 2.65 10.87 -26.32
N VAL A 314 3.24 12.06 -26.11
CA VAL A 314 4.25 12.63 -27.01
C VAL A 314 5.50 11.76 -27.06
N GLN A 315 5.97 11.25 -25.92
CA GLN A 315 7.11 10.32 -25.87
C GLN A 315 6.85 9.02 -26.64
N GLN A 316 5.66 8.43 -26.46
CA GLN A 316 5.25 7.23 -27.20
C GLN A 316 5.17 7.50 -28.71
N ALA A 317 4.56 8.62 -29.11
CA ALA A 317 4.46 8.99 -30.52
C ALA A 317 5.85 9.16 -31.18
N ILE A 318 6.78 9.85 -30.51
CA ILE A 318 8.16 10.03 -30.99
C ILE A 318 8.88 8.68 -31.07
N SER A 319 8.77 7.84 -30.04
CA SER A 319 9.45 6.53 -29.99
C SER A 319 8.95 5.60 -31.10
N ASN A 320 7.62 5.49 -31.24
CA ASN A 320 6.99 4.67 -32.27
C ASN A 320 7.41 5.11 -33.68
N TYR A 321 7.49 6.43 -33.93
CA TYR A 321 7.91 6.95 -35.21
C TYR A 321 9.38 6.64 -35.52
N ILE A 322 10.27 6.76 -34.52
CA ILE A 322 11.69 6.38 -34.68
C ILE A 322 11.82 4.88 -34.95
N ASP A 323 11.06 4.04 -34.26
CA ASP A 323 11.10 2.59 -34.45
C ASP A 323 10.57 2.18 -35.83
N GLN A 324 9.55 2.87 -36.34
CA GLN A 324 9.07 2.69 -37.71
C GLN A 324 10.18 2.97 -38.73
N ILE A 325 10.86 4.11 -38.63
CA ILE A 325 11.96 4.49 -39.54
C ILE A 325 13.08 3.43 -39.51
N LYS A 326 13.53 3.01 -38.32
CA LYS A 326 14.59 2.00 -38.19
C LYS A 326 14.23 0.67 -38.84
N ASN A 327 12.97 0.26 -38.74
CA ASN A 327 12.50 -1.00 -39.33
C ASN A 327 12.39 -0.94 -40.86
N GLU A 328 12.21 0.25 -41.43
CA GLU A 328 12.22 0.47 -42.89
C GLU A 328 13.65 0.47 -43.44
N ASP A 329 14.61 1.08 -42.72
CA ASP A 329 16.03 1.09 -43.10
C ASP A 329 16.71 -0.29 -43.04
N ILE A 330 16.24 -1.21 -42.18
CA ILE A 330 16.79 -2.59 -42.09
C ILE A 330 16.26 -3.50 -43.22
N ARG A 331 15.16 -3.11 -43.88
CA ARG A 331 14.55 -3.84 -45.00
C ARG A 331 14.97 -3.31 -46.38
N SER A 332 15.76 -2.25 -46.39
CA SER A 332 16.38 -1.63 -47.56
C SER A 332 17.82 -2.12 -47.70
#